data_AF-X0XT66-F1
#
_entry.id   AF-X0XT66-F1
#
_cell.length_a   1.000
_cell.length_b   1.000
_cell.length_c   1.000
_cell.angle_alpha   90.00
_cell.angle_beta   90.00
_cell.angle_gamma   90.00
#
_symmetry.space_group_name_H-M   'P 1'
#
loop_
_entity.id
_entity.type
_entity.pdbx_description
1 polymer ?
#
loop_
_entity_poly.entity_id
_entity_poly.type
_entity_poly.pdbx_seq_one_letter_code
_entity_poly.pdbx_strand_id
1 'polypeptide(L)'
;HWKGAEASLKRLGDERPSKVEVRCTSDRHDRYLYVDGKVWRSSDSFKDMAKKATTKVIEERESAAELVKDFERRWATARRVYPP
;
A
#
# COMPACT_ATOMS: atom_id res chain seq x y z
N HIS A 1 6.80 14.45 7.87
CA HIS A 1 6.29 15.03 6.61
C HIS A 1 5.07 14.25 6.08
N TRP A 2 3.89 14.38 6.71
CA TRP A 2 2.67 13.64 6.34
C TRP A 2 1.54 14.51 5.76
N LYS A 3 1.58 15.85 5.98
CA LYS A 3 0.50 16.78 5.60
C LYS A 3 0.16 16.81 4.10
N GLY A 4 1.13 16.57 3.22
CA GLY A 4 0.88 16.51 1.77
C GLY A 4 0.18 15.23 1.29
N ALA A 5 0.36 14.13 2.02
CA ALA A 5 -0.29 12.85 1.71
C ALA A 5 -1.77 12.88 2.08
N GLU A 6 -2.15 13.48 3.21
CA GLU A 6 -3.55 13.61 3.64
C GLU A 6 -4.44 14.31 2.60
N ALA A 7 -3.97 15.42 2.01
CA ALA A 7 -4.73 16.12 0.97
C ALA A 7 -4.93 15.25 -0.30
N SER A 8 -3.90 14.50 -0.69
CA SER A 8 -3.96 13.62 -1.86
C SER A 8 -4.85 12.40 -1.62
N LEU A 9 -4.80 11.84 -0.40
CA LEU A 9 -5.63 10.72 0.05
C LEU A 9 -7.10 11.14 0.16
N LYS A 10 -7.36 12.34 0.69
CA LYS A 10 -8.70 12.92 0.73
C LYS A 10 -9.28 13.07 -0.68
N ARG A 11 -8.50 13.59 -1.64
CA ARG A 11 -8.95 13.71 -3.04
C ARG A 11 -9.29 12.34 -3.65
N LEU A 12 -8.44 11.33 -3.45
CA LEU A 12 -8.67 9.98 -3.96
C LEU A 12 -9.95 9.36 -3.37
N GLY A 13 -10.14 9.53 -2.06
CA GLY A 13 -11.33 9.11 -1.36
C GLY A 13 -12.58 9.82 -1.87
N ASP A 14 -12.53 11.15 -2.01
CA ASP A 14 -13.67 11.95 -2.45
C ASP A 14 -14.08 11.62 -3.91
N GLU A 15 -13.13 11.24 -4.77
CA GLU A 15 -13.42 10.78 -6.15
C GLU A 15 -14.03 9.37 -6.20
N ARG A 16 -13.76 8.52 -5.20
CA ARG A 16 -14.16 7.09 -5.18
C ARG A 16 -14.51 6.59 -3.78
N PRO A 17 -15.49 7.18 -3.09
CA PRO A 17 -15.72 6.95 -1.66
C PRO A 17 -15.89 5.47 -1.35
N SER A 18 -16.81 4.77 -2.04
CA SER A 18 -17.13 3.36 -1.73
C SER A 18 -16.11 2.30 -2.17
N LYS A 19 -14.96 2.68 -2.73
CA LYS A 19 -14.02 1.72 -3.35
C LYS A 19 -12.63 1.69 -2.71
N VAL A 20 -12.33 2.63 -1.82
CA VAL A 20 -10.97 2.79 -1.28
C VAL A 20 -11.04 3.09 0.21
N GLU A 21 -10.46 2.21 1.01
CA GLU A 21 -10.18 2.48 2.42
C GLU A 21 -8.68 2.82 2.57
N VAL A 22 -8.36 3.79 3.43
CA VAL A 22 -6.98 4.15 3.73
C VAL A 22 -6.73 4.02 5.22
N ARG A 23 -5.71 3.24 5.58
CA ARG A 23 -5.23 3.08 6.95
C ARG A 23 -3.76 3.41 7.05
N CYS A 24 -3.32 3.80 8.26
CA CYS A 24 -1.95 4.19 8.52
C CYS A 24 -1.41 3.55 9.79
N THR A 25 -0.14 3.16 9.71
CA THR A 25 0.69 2.66 10.80
C THR A 25 2.05 3.37 10.73
N SER A 26 2.77 3.45 11.86
CA SER A 26 4.07 4.13 11.97
C SER A 26 5.25 3.16 12.00
N ASP A 27 5.00 1.86 11.89
CA ASP A 27 5.98 0.81 12.20
C ASP A 27 6.86 0.38 11.02
N ARG A 28 6.44 0.60 9.75
CA ARG A 28 7.23 0.19 8.57
C ARG A 28 7.07 1.04 7.32
N HIS A 29 8.07 0.91 6.44
CA HIS A 29 8.14 1.48 5.09
C HIS A 29 8.11 0.38 4.02
N ASP A 30 7.14 -0.52 4.09
CA ASP A 30 7.00 -1.62 3.15
C ASP A 30 6.37 -1.18 1.82
N ARG A 31 6.69 -1.90 0.74
CA ARG A 31 6.22 -1.61 -0.63
C ARG A 31 5.77 -2.89 -1.31
N TYR A 32 4.60 -3.37 -0.88
CA TYR A 32 3.96 -4.56 -1.43
C TYR A 32 2.66 -4.19 -2.15
N LEU A 33 2.34 -4.96 -3.18
CA LEU A 33 1.06 -4.96 -3.87
C LEU A 33 0.45 -6.35 -3.72
N TYR A 34 -0.82 -6.41 -3.34
CA TYR A 34 -1.59 -7.64 -3.17
C TYR A 34 -2.74 -7.62 -4.19
N VAL A 35 -2.81 -8.60 -5.09
CA VAL A 35 -3.88 -8.71 -6.10
C VAL A 35 -4.28 -10.16 -6.24
N ASP A 36 -5.57 -10.47 -6.01
CA ASP A 36 -6.15 -11.80 -6.17
C ASP A 36 -5.31 -12.93 -5.53
N GLY A 37 -4.80 -12.68 -4.31
CA GLY A 37 -3.98 -13.64 -3.55
C GLY A 37 -2.50 -13.72 -3.93
N LYS A 38 -2.06 -12.94 -4.92
CA LYS A 38 -0.64 -12.81 -5.30
C LYS A 38 -0.02 -11.58 -4.67
N VAL A 39 1.29 -11.64 -4.43
CA VAL A 39 2.06 -10.58 -3.78
C VAL A 39 3.23 -10.17 -4.65
N TRP A 40 3.42 -8.86 -4.82
CA TRP A 40 4.58 -8.29 -5.48
C TRP A 40 5.26 -7.28 -4.60
N ARG A 41 6.59 -7.24 -4.63
CA ARG A 41 7.41 -6.23 -3.97
C ARG A 41 8.04 -5.30 -5.00
N SER A 42 8.05 -4.01 -4.70
CA SER A 42 8.78 -3.01 -5.49
C SER A 42 10.03 -2.52 -4.76
N SER A 43 11.14 -2.33 -5.49
CA SER A 43 12.37 -1.76 -4.92
C SER A 43 12.27 -0.25 -4.66
N ASP A 44 11.52 0.48 -5.49
CA ASP A 44 11.31 1.94 -5.36
C ASP A 44 9.84 2.26 -5.06
N SER A 45 9.58 3.52 -4.67
CA SER A 45 8.20 3.95 -4.49
C SER A 45 7.46 3.97 -5.83
N PHE A 46 6.16 3.66 -5.83
CA PHE A 46 5.36 3.61 -7.05
C PHE A 46 5.32 4.95 -7.83
N LYS A 47 5.47 6.09 -7.13
CA LYS A 47 5.58 7.40 -7.79
C LYS A 47 6.92 7.63 -8.50
N ASP A 48 7.98 6.99 -8.01
CA ASP A 48 9.34 7.18 -8.51
C ASP A 48 9.71 6.11 -9.56
N MET A 49 8.99 4.99 -9.58
CA MET A 49 9.09 3.94 -10.59
C MET A 49 9.04 4.47 -12.02
N ALA A 50 8.06 5.32 -12.33
CA ALA A 50 7.89 5.87 -13.68
C ALA A 50 9.06 6.77 -14.12
N LYS A 51 9.89 7.23 -13.18
CA LYS A 51 11.02 8.12 -13.42
C LYS A 51 12.36 7.39 -13.46
N LYS A 52 12.44 6.15 -12.98
CA LYS A 52 13.70 5.39 -12.85
C LYS A 52 13.58 4.05 -13.56
N ALA A 53 14.36 3.89 -14.62
CA ALA A 53 14.39 2.66 -15.44
C ALA A 53 14.83 1.40 -14.67
N THR A 54 15.42 1.53 -13.48
CA THR A 54 16.01 0.42 -12.72
C THR A 54 15.08 -0.21 -11.67
N THR A 55 13.86 0.30 -11.49
CA THR A 55 12.96 -0.28 -10.49
C THR A 55 12.50 -1.67 -10.91
N LYS A 56 12.56 -2.62 -9.97
CA LYS A 56 12.09 -4.00 -10.16
C LYS A 56 10.78 -4.23 -9.41
N VAL A 57 9.85 -4.91 -10.08
CA VAL A 57 8.68 -5.53 -9.45
C VAL A 57 8.93 -7.02 -9.44
N ILE A 58 8.96 -7.61 -8.25
CA ILE A 58 9.29 -9.02 -8.04
C ILE A 58 8.08 -9.70 -7.42
N GLU A 59 7.61 -10.79 -8.02
CA GLU A 59 6.54 -11.62 -7.44
C GLU A 59 7.11 -12.46 -6.28
N GLU A 60 6.51 -12.34 -5.10
CA GLU A 60 6.92 -13.02 -3.87
C GLU A 60 6.15 -14.35 -3.73
N ARG A 61 6.56 -15.40 -4.44
CA ARG A 61 5.80 -16.66 -4.53
C ARG A 61 5.86 -17.50 -3.26
N GLU A 62 7.05 -17.64 -2.69
CA GLU A 62 7.28 -18.55 -1.55
C GLU A 62 6.73 -17.98 -0.24
N SER A 63 6.78 -16.66 -0.08
CA SER A 63 6.36 -15.94 1.12
C SER A 63 4.98 -15.29 1.01
N ALA A 64 4.27 -15.46 -0.12
CA ALA A 64 2.97 -14.82 -0.39
C ALA A 64 1.97 -14.99 0.78
N ALA A 65 1.78 -16.22 1.24
CA ALA A 65 0.80 -16.53 2.29
C ALA A 65 1.14 -15.83 3.62
N GLU A 66 2.41 -15.79 3.99
CA GLU A 66 2.87 -15.12 5.21
C GLU A 66 2.74 -13.60 5.10
N LEU A 67 3.08 -13.04 3.94
CA LEU A 67 2.96 -11.61 3.64
C LEU A 67 1.49 -11.15 3.65
N VAL A 68 0.56 -11.98 3.17
CA VAL A 68 -0.89 -11.71 3.25
C VAL A 68 -1.34 -11.73 4.71
N LYS A 69 -0.96 -12.76 5.48
CA LYS A 69 -1.33 -12.84 6.90
C LYS A 69 -0.80 -11.67 7.72
N ASP A 70 0.43 -11.25 7.45
CA ASP A 70 1.04 -10.07 8.06
C ASP A 70 0.33 -8.77 7.65
N PHE A 71 -0.04 -8.62 6.38
CA PHE A 71 -0.86 -7.50 5.91
C PHE A 71 -2.19 -7.44 6.64
N GLU A 72 -2.97 -8.53 6.68
CA GLU A 72 -4.30 -8.56 7.32
C GLU A 72 -4.23 -8.21 8.81
N ARG A 73 -3.23 -8.76 9.51
CA ARG A 73 -2.99 -8.44 10.93
C ARG A 73 -2.76 -6.95 11.14
N ARG A 74 -1.94 -6.32 10.30
CA ARG A 74 -1.65 -4.89 10.39
C ARG A 74 -2.83 -4.05 9.95
N TRP A 75 -3.54 -4.47 8.92
CA TRP A 75 -4.74 -3.78 8.45
C TRP A 75 -5.77 -3.67 9.57
N ALA A 76 -5.98 -4.76 10.32
CA ALA A 76 -6.91 -4.80 11.44
C ALA A 76 -6.56 -3.80 12.57
N THR A 77 -5.27 -3.54 12.83
CA THR A 77 -4.81 -2.66 13.91
C THR A 77 -4.46 -1.24 13.45
N ALA A 78 -4.29 -1.02 12.15
CA ALA A 78 -3.93 0.28 11.60
C ALA A 78 -5.04 1.31 11.79
N ARG A 79 -4.64 2.55 12.08
CA ARG A 79 -5.58 3.66 12.26
C ARG A 79 -6.23 3.97 10.93
N ARG A 80 -7.57 3.90 10.86
CA ARG A 80 -8.34 4.36 9.71
C ARG A 80 -8.16 5.88 9.54
N VAL A 81 -7.81 6.29 8.34
CA VAL A 81 -7.64 7.71 7.96
C VAL A 81 -8.71 8.14 6.96
N TYR A 82 -9.21 7.19 6.14
CA TYR A 82 -10.32 7.44 5.23
C TYR A 82 -11.26 6.23 5.18
N PRO A 83 -12.59 6.40 5.31
CA PRO A 83 -13.56 5.32 5.18
C PRO A 83 -13.81 4.97 3.70
N PRO A 84 -14.19 3.74 3.36
CA PRO A 84 -15.01 3.54 2.17
C PRO A 84 -16.40 4.17 2.34
#